data_AF-A0A537LPU7-F1
#
_entry.id   AF-A0A537LPU7-F1
#
_cell.length_a   1.000
_cell.length_b   1.000
_cell.length_c   1.000
_cell.angle_alpha   90.00
_cell.angle_beta   90.00
_cell.angle_gamma   90.00
#
_symmetry.space_group_name_H-M   'P 1'
#
loop_
_entity.id
_entity.type
_entity.pdbx_description
1 polymer ?
#
loop_
_entity_poly.entity_id
_entity_poly.type
_entity_poly.pdbx_seq_one_letter_code
_entity_poly.pdbx_strand_id
1 'polypeptide(L)'
;MLQNLTIAGITITASSAEAEARAALDGSSSIGTVYVSNLSINGVDIFIDGTVNQTVSSAVGQLIINEQQVLSDGTLVVNALHATVYGVADVVVASAVAGANGGNAYAVRATTP
;
A
#
# COMPACT_ATOMS: atom_id res chain seq x y z
N MET A 1 18.04 -2.77 -5.10
CA MET A 1 17.53 -2.20 -6.37
C MET A 1 16.52 -1.13 -5.96
N LEU A 2 16.62 0.10 -6.48
CA LEU A 2 15.63 1.14 -6.21
C LEU A 2 14.39 0.82 -7.05
N GLN A 3 13.21 0.72 -6.45
CA GLN A 3 11.96 0.52 -7.20
C GLN A 3 11.36 1.90 -7.49
N ASN A 4 11.07 2.18 -8.76
CA ASN A 4 10.48 3.43 -9.21
C ASN A 4 9.08 3.18 -9.79
N LEU A 5 8.13 4.00 -9.35
CA LEU A 5 6.79 4.08 -9.92
C LEU A 5 6.57 5.50 -10.42
N THR A 6 6.42 5.67 -11.73
CA THR A 6 6.15 6.97 -12.34
C THR A 6 4.75 6.98 -12.93
N ILE A 7 3.90 7.89 -12.44
CA ILE A 7 2.50 8.04 -12.84
C ILE A 7 2.19 9.53 -12.96
N ALA A 8 1.67 9.97 -14.11
CA ALA A 8 1.28 11.36 -14.35
C ALA A 8 2.38 12.40 -14.03
N GLY A 9 3.66 12.04 -14.23
CA GLY A 9 4.80 12.90 -13.90
C GLY A 9 5.18 12.94 -12.42
N ILE A 10 4.45 12.25 -11.54
CA ILE A 10 4.87 11.99 -10.16
C ILE A 10 5.72 10.72 -10.15
N THR A 11 6.90 10.80 -9.54
CA THR A 11 7.76 9.64 -9.31
C THR A 11 7.79 9.31 -7.83
N ILE A 12 7.36 8.10 -7.49
CA ILE A 12 7.46 7.52 -6.16
C ILE A 12 8.63 6.53 -6.19
N THR A 13 9.54 6.64 -5.23
CA THR A 13 10.65 5.70 -5.10
C THR A 13 10.72 5.13 -3.70
N ALA A 14 11.13 3.86 -3.60
CA ALA A 14 11.44 3.19 -2.35
C ALA A 14 12.59 2.20 -2.58
N SER A 15 13.39 1.96 -1.54
CA SER A 15 14.41 0.91 -1.56
C SER A 15 13.83 -0.47 -1.28
N SER A 16 12.78 -0.54 -0.46
CA SER A 16 11.99 -1.74 -0.22
C SER A 16 10.54 -1.35 0.10
N ALA A 17 9.63 -2.25 -0.24
CA ALA A 17 8.23 -2.21 0.18
C ALA A 17 7.76 -3.65 0.37
N GLU A 18 7.26 -3.95 1.56
CA GLU A 18 6.83 -5.27 1.99
C GLU A 18 5.50 -5.13 2.74
N ALA A 19 4.61 -6.09 2.53
CA ALA A 19 3.34 -6.19 3.22
C ALA A 19 3.10 -7.65 3.64
N GLU A 20 2.67 -7.83 4.87
CA GLU A 20 2.25 -9.11 5.42
C GLU A 20 0.83 -8.97 5.98
N ALA A 21 -0.02 -9.94 5.67
CA ALA A 21 -1.36 -10.04 6.21
C ALA A 21 -1.54 -11.42 6.85
N ARG A 22 -2.03 -11.45 8.09
CA ARG A 22 -2.40 -12.67 8.81
C ARG A 22 -3.79 -12.47 9.39
N ALA A 23 -4.66 -13.46 9.20
CA ALA A 23 -6.01 -13.43 9.74
C ALA A 23 -6.42 -14.82 10.21
N ALA A 24 -7.22 -14.90 11.27
CA ALA A 24 -7.86 -16.13 11.70
C ALA A 24 -8.97 -16.51 10.71
N LEU A 25 -9.18 -17.82 10.48
CA LEU A 25 -10.20 -18.31 9.54
C LEU A 25 -11.63 -17.91 9.96
N ASP A 26 -11.86 -17.69 11.24
CA ASP A 26 -13.14 -17.24 11.81
C ASP A 26 -13.27 -15.70 11.86
N GLY A 27 -12.28 -14.96 11.34
CA GLY A 27 -12.26 -13.49 11.33
C GLY A 27 -12.06 -12.83 12.69
N SER A 28 -11.83 -13.60 13.76
CA SER A 28 -11.73 -13.08 15.14
C SER A 28 -10.50 -12.19 15.40
N SER A 29 -9.45 -12.35 14.60
CA SER A 29 -8.20 -11.63 14.75
C SER A 29 -7.51 -11.46 13.41
N SER A 30 -6.85 -10.32 13.23
CA SER A 30 -5.99 -10.04 12.09
C SER A 30 -4.80 -9.18 12.50
N ILE A 31 -3.68 -9.37 11.81
CA ILE A 31 -2.42 -8.67 12.02
C ILE A 31 -1.89 -8.29 10.63
N GLY A 32 -1.69 -7.00 10.41
CA GLY A 32 -1.01 -6.48 9.24
C GLY A 32 0.32 -5.82 9.62
N THR A 33 1.38 -6.13 8.89
CA THR A 33 2.69 -5.48 9.06
C THR A 33 3.18 -5.00 7.71
N VAL A 34 3.88 -3.86 7.74
CA VAL A 34 4.46 -3.23 6.54
C VAL A 34 5.88 -2.80 6.87
N TYR A 35 6.77 -2.98 5.89
CA TYR A 35 8.11 -2.40 5.92
C TYR A 35 8.34 -1.63 4.62
N VAL A 36 8.65 -0.35 4.75
CA VAL A 36 9.02 0.53 3.63
C VAL A 36 10.28 1.30 4.02
N SER A 37 11.25 1.37 3.11
CA SER A 37 12.49 2.09 3.34
C SER A 37 12.81 3.10 2.25
N ASN A 38 13.41 4.23 2.64
CA ASN A 38 13.84 5.32 1.76
C ASN A 38 12.74 5.76 0.79
N LEU A 39 11.54 6.00 1.31
CA LEU A 39 10.40 6.48 0.53
C LEU A 39 10.59 7.94 0.16
N SER A 40 10.48 8.28 -1.12
CA SER A 40 10.44 9.66 -1.58
C SER A 40 9.42 9.86 -2.69
N ILE A 41 8.90 11.09 -2.77
CA ILE A 41 8.01 11.56 -3.84
C ILE A 41 8.71 12.72 -4.54
N ASN A 42 8.96 12.58 -5.84
CA ASN A 42 9.70 13.56 -6.66
C ASN A 42 11.06 13.95 -6.04
N GLY A 43 11.72 13.00 -5.39
CA GLY A 43 13.01 13.21 -4.71
C GLY A 43 12.91 13.90 -3.35
N VAL A 44 11.70 14.19 -2.85
CA VAL A 44 11.48 14.67 -1.47
C VAL A 44 11.19 13.48 -0.58
N ASP A 45 12.00 13.29 0.46
CA ASP A 45 11.83 12.21 1.43
C ASP A 45 10.52 12.33 2.19
N ILE A 46 9.84 11.20 2.33
CA ILE A 46 8.60 11.08 3.09
C ILE A 46 8.89 10.43 4.42
N PHE A 47 8.56 11.12 5.51
CA PHE A 47 8.66 10.57 6.84
C PHE A 47 7.54 9.54 7.07
N ILE A 48 7.91 8.33 7.49
CA ILE A 48 6.97 7.26 7.84
C ILE A 48 6.82 7.25 9.36
N ASP A 49 5.63 7.61 9.85
CA ASP A 49 5.37 7.78 11.28
C ASP A 49 4.99 6.46 11.99
N GLY A 50 4.81 5.39 11.21
CA GLY A 50 4.44 4.06 11.70
C GLY A 50 2.95 3.89 11.98
N THR A 51 2.13 4.92 11.75
CA THR A 51 0.68 4.80 11.86
C THR A 51 0.12 3.95 10.73
N VAL A 52 -1.01 3.28 11.02
CA VAL A 52 -1.79 2.58 10.00
C VAL A 52 -2.58 3.62 9.21
N ASN A 53 -2.63 3.47 7.89
CA ASN A 53 -3.30 4.38 6.95
C ASN A 53 -2.71 5.81 6.95
N GLN A 54 -1.39 5.95 7.15
CA GLN A 54 -0.72 7.25 7.06
C GLN A 54 -0.94 7.84 5.66
N THR A 55 -1.51 9.04 5.60
CA THR A 55 -1.88 9.66 4.31
C THR A 55 -0.97 10.84 3.99
N VAL A 56 -0.43 10.85 2.77
CA VAL A 56 0.33 11.96 2.19
C VAL A 56 -0.47 12.50 1.00
N SER A 57 -1.08 13.66 1.18
CA SER A 57 -1.93 14.29 0.17
C SER A 57 -1.17 15.27 -0.72
N SER A 58 -1.62 15.40 -1.97
CA SER A 58 -1.15 16.39 -2.93
C SER A 58 -2.32 16.98 -3.72
N ALA A 59 -2.07 18.01 -4.53
CA ALA A 59 -3.09 18.66 -5.35
C ALA A 59 -3.69 17.72 -6.42
N VAL A 60 -2.94 16.70 -6.84
CA VAL A 60 -3.32 15.83 -7.97
C VAL A 60 -3.58 14.37 -7.56
N GLY A 61 -3.50 14.07 -6.26
CA GLY A 61 -3.64 12.69 -5.77
C GLY A 61 -3.29 12.52 -4.30
N GLN A 62 -3.16 11.27 -3.89
CA GLN A 62 -2.74 10.87 -2.55
C GLN A 62 -1.89 9.61 -2.57
N LEU A 63 -1.07 9.45 -1.56
CA LEU A 63 -0.39 8.21 -1.22
C LEU A 63 -0.81 7.80 0.20
N ILE A 64 -1.36 6.60 0.35
CA ILE A 64 -1.58 5.97 1.65
C ILE A 64 -0.43 4.98 1.88
N ILE A 65 0.24 5.13 3.01
CA ILE A 65 1.34 4.27 3.47
C ILE A 65 0.79 3.38 4.57
N ASN A 66 1.21 2.10 4.56
CA ASN A 66 0.71 1.11 5.51
C ASN A 66 -0.82 1.08 5.53
N GLU A 67 -1.42 0.96 4.34
CA GLU A 67 -2.87 0.89 4.23
C GLU A 67 -3.34 -0.48 4.71
N GLN A 68 -4.22 -0.49 5.71
CA GLN A 68 -4.83 -1.71 6.22
C GLN A 68 -6.35 -1.54 6.28
N GLN A 69 -7.06 -2.50 5.72
CA GLN A 69 -8.51 -2.55 5.72
C GLN A 69 -8.99 -3.96 6.06
N VAL A 70 -9.90 -4.06 7.03
CA VAL A 70 -10.64 -5.29 7.31
C VAL A 70 -11.99 -5.20 6.61
N LEU A 71 -12.25 -6.14 5.70
CA LEU A 71 -13.50 -6.23 4.96
C LEU A 71 -14.62 -6.81 5.84
N SER A 72 -15.87 -6.72 5.37
CA SER A 72 -17.03 -7.21 6.12
C SER A 72 -17.04 -8.72 6.36
N ASP A 73 -16.27 -9.49 5.59
CA ASP A 73 -16.08 -10.94 5.75
C ASP A 73 -14.89 -11.30 6.65
N GLY A 74 -14.24 -10.31 7.28
CA GLY A 74 -13.06 -10.49 8.12
C GLY A 74 -11.75 -10.59 7.35
N THR A 75 -11.76 -10.51 6.02
CA THR A 75 -10.54 -10.48 5.20
C THR A 75 -9.75 -9.21 5.49
N LEU A 76 -8.48 -9.38 5.85
CA LEU A 76 -7.51 -8.29 5.98
C LEU A 76 -6.82 -8.07 4.63
N VAL A 77 -6.83 -6.82 4.17
CA VAL A 77 -6.02 -6.33 3.06
C VAL A 77 -4.96 -5.38 3.63
N VAL A 78 -3.70 -5.63 3.29
CA VAL A 78 -2.54 -4.80 3.69
C VAL A 78 -1.81 -4.39 2.44
N ASN A 79 -1.61 -3.08 2.27
CA ASN A 79 -0.82 -2.51 1.18
C ASN A 79 0.30 -1.67 1.79
N ALA A 80 1.53 -1.89 1.35
CA ALA A 80 2.65 -1.07 1.79
C ALA A 80 2.48 0.37 1.28
N LEU A 81 2.13 0.52 -0.01
CA LEU A 81 1.87 1.79 -0.67
C LEU A 81 0.62 1.68 -1.55
N HIS A 82 -0.30 2.64 -1.41
CA HIS A 82 -1.46 2.80 -2.28
C HIS A 82 -1.50 4.24 -2.81
N ALA A 83 -1.15 4.41 -4.08
CA ALA A 83 -1.08 5.69 -4.77
C ALA A 83 -2.29 5.87 -5.67
N THR A 84 -3.05 6.93 -5.43
CA THR A 84 -4.17 7.34 -6.29
C THR A 84 -3.80 8.66 -6.95
N VAL A 85 -3.81 8.69 -8.28
CA VAL A 85 -3.74 9.92 -9.08
C VAL A 85 -5.11 10.17 -9.68
N TYR A 86 -5.76 11.25 -9.24
CA TYR A 86 -7.16 11.50 -9.54
C TYR A 86 -7.43 11.54 -11.05
N GLY A 87 -8.35 10.67 -11.50
CA GLY A 87 -8.72 10.55 -12.90
C GLY A 87 -7.67 9.93 -13.83
N VAL A 88 -6.55 9.42 -13.29
CA VAL A 88 -5.45 8.86 -14.10
C VAL A 88 -5.17 7.41 -13.76
N ALA A 89 -4.90 7.10 -12.49
CA ALA A 89 -4.51 5.75 -12.09
C ALA A 89 -4.71 5.51 -10.60
N ASP A 90 -4.86 4.23 -10.27
CA ASP A 90 -4.89 3.71 -8.92
C ASP A 90 -3.91 2.53 -8.85
N VAL A 91 -2.88 2.67 -8.02
CA VAL A 91 -1.73 1.76 -8.01
C VAL A 91 -1.40 1.33 -6.59
N VAL A 92 -1.31 0.02 -6.41
CA VAL A 92 -0.86 -0.62 -5.17
C VAL A 92 0.49 -1.26 -5.39
N VAL A 93 1.42 -1.02 -4.47
CA VAL A 93 2.75 -1.66 -4.42
C VAL A 93 2.89 -2.42 -3.12
N ALA A 94 3.35 -3.66 -3.23
CA ALA A 94 3.48 -4.67 -2.19
C ALA A 94 2.19 -4.82 -1.37
N SER A 95 1.42 -5.83 -1.71
CA SER A 95 0.16 -6.13 -1.04
C SER A 95 0.08 -7.58 -0.61
N ALA A 96 -0.56 -7.77 0.53
CA ALA A 96 -0.94 -9.06 1.06
C ALA A 96 -2.42 -9.03 1.49
N VAL A 97 -3.10 -10.14 1.24
CA VAL A 97 -4.48 -10.39 1.64
C VAL A 97 -4.52 -11.68 2.43
N ALA A 98 -5.27 -11.71 3.53
CA ALA A 98 -5.52 -12.92 4.31
C ALA A 98 -6.92 -12.90 4.92
N GLY A 99 -7.64 -14.03 4.82
CA GLY A 99 -8.96 -14.19 5.42
C GLY A 99 -9.49 -15.62 5.28
N ALA A 100 -10.79 -15.80 5.55
CA ALA A 100 -11.47 -17.10 5.44
C ALA A 100 -11.37 -17.70 4.03
N ASN A 101 -11.26 -16.85 3.00
CA ASN A 101 -11.15 -17.24 1.60
C ASN A 101 -9.71 -17.58 1.15
N GLY A 102 -8.74 -17.61 2.09
CA GLY A 102 -7.33 -17.84 1.81
C GLY A 102 -6.51 -16.54 1.78
N GLY A 103 -5.33 -16.61 1.17
CA GLY A 103 -4.43 -15.45 1.06
C GLY A 103 -3.81 -15.30 -0.32
N ASN A 104 -3.47 -14.06 -0.67
CA ASN A 104 -2.83 -13.70 -1.93
C ASN A 104 -1.85 -12.54 -1.70
N ALA A 105 -0.77 -12.49 -2.47
CA ALA A 105 0.20 -11.40 -2.43
C ALA A 105 0.65 -11.02 -3.83
N TYR A 106 0.84 -9.72 -4.07
CA TYR A 106 1.31 -9.20 -5.35
C TYR A 106 2.28 -8.04 -5.15
N ALA A 107 3.29 -7.97 -6.03
CA ALA A 107 4.32 -6.94 -5.97
C ALA A 107 3.79 -5.57 -6.44
N VAL A 108 3.06 -5.53 -7.56
CA VAL A 108 2.47 -4.31 -8.12
C VAL A 108 1.13 -4.65 -8.77
N ARG A 109 0.11 -3.84 -8.52
CA ARG A 109 -1.15 -3.83 -9.28
C ARG A 109 -1.50 -2.38 -9.63
N ALA A 110 -1.68 -2.11 -10.92
CA ALA A 110 -2.09 -0.80 -11.41
C ALA A 110 -3.40 -0.94 -12.18
N THR A 111 -4.29 0.02 -11.97
CA THR A 111 -5.52 0.18 -12.74
C THR A 111 -5.61 1.59 -13.30
N THR A 112 -6.16 1.70 -14.50
CA THR A 112 -6.46 2.96 -15.16
C THR A 112 -7.97 3.00 -15.44
N PRO A 113 -8.59 4.19 -15.46
CA PRO A 113 -9.98 4.35 -15.89
C PRO A 113 -10.26 3.79 -17.29
#